data_AF-A0A2V5S675-F1
#
_entry.id   AF-A0A2V5S675-F1
#
_cell.length_a   1.000
_cell.length_b   1.000
_cell.length_c   1.000
_cell.angle_alpha   90.00
_cell.angle_beta   90.00
_cell.angle_gamma   90.00
#
_symmetry.space_group_name_H-M   'P 1'
#
loop_
_entity.id
_entity.type
_entity.pdbx_description
1 polymer ?
#
loop_
_entity_poly.entity_id
_entity_poly.type
_entity_poly.pdbx_seq_one_letter_code
_entity_poly.pdbx_strand_id
1 'polypeptide(L)' 'MRTNNRWVIAIAGVFFQIALGAVYAWSVFRVPLSKQFGWSISEVTLTFTISIFMLGIAAFF' A
#
# COMPACT_ATOMS: atom_id res chain seq x y z
N MET A 1 -29.39 -20.44 -10.77
CA MET A 1 -27.99 -20.24 -11.22
C MET A 1 -27.54 -18.88 -10.69
N ARG A 2 -26.56 -18.82 -9.78
CA ARG A 2 -25.98 -17.54 -9.35
C ARG A 2 -25.32 -16.91 -10.57
N THR A 3 -25.87 -15.83 -11.12
CA THR A 3 -25.19 -14.97 -12.06
C THR A 3 -24.02 -14.32 -11.32
N ASN A 4 -22.88 -15.01 -11.34
CA ASN A 4 -21.64 -14.53 -10.77
C ASN A 4 -21.26 -13.29 -11.56
N ASN A 5 -21.46 -12.10 -10.98
CA ASN A 5 -21.20 -10.84 -11.66
C ASN A 5 -19.68 -10.68 -11.78
N ARG A 6 -19.11 -11.21 -12.87
CA ARG A 6 -17.66 -11.29 -13.13
C ARG A 6 -16.97 -9.92 -13.03
N TRP A 7 -17.73 -8.85 -13.24
CA TRP A 7 -17.30 -7.47 -13.07
C TRP A 7 -16.91 -7.13 -11.63
N VAL A 8 -17.51 -7.76 -10.62
CA VAL A 8 -17.14 -7.54 -9.20
C VAL A 8 -15.71 -8.00 -8.94
N ILE A 9 -15.30 -9.14 -9.52
CA ILE A 9 -13.93 -9.66 -9.41
C ILE A 9 -12.96 -8.74 -10.16
N ALA A 10 -13.34 -8.25 -11.34
CA ALA A 10 -12.52 -7.32 -12.11
C ALA A 10 -12.29 -6.00 -11.35
N ILE A 11 -13.33 -5.43 -10.76
CA ILE A 11 -13.26 -4.21 -9.95
C ILE A 11 -12.38 -4.44 -8.71
N ALA A 12 -12.56 -5.56 -8.00
CA ALA A 12 -11.71 -5.93 -6.87
C ALA A 12 -10.22 -6.03 -7.26
N GLY A 13 -9.93 -6.60 -8.44
CA GLY A 13 -8.57 -6.68 -8.98
C GLY A 13 -7.96 -5.30 -9.28
N VAL A 14 -8.76 -4.35 -9.78
CA VAL A 14 -8.31 -2.96 -10.01
C VAL A 14 -7.96 -2.29 -8.68
N PHE A 15 -8.82 -2.41 -7.66
CA PHE A 15 -8.53 -1.87 -6.34
C PHE A 15 -7.26 -2.47 -5.72
N PHE A 16 -7.03 -3.77 -5.91
CA PHE A 16 -5.81 -4.41 -5.44
C PHE A 16 -4.56 -3.84 -6.14
N GLN A 17 -4.62 -3.62 -7.45
CA GLN A 17 -3.51 -3.00 -8.18
C GLN A 17 -3.24 -1.56 -7.75
N ILE A 18 -4.28 -0.78 -7.41
CA ILE A 18 -4.11 0.57 -6.86
C ILE A 18 -3.38 0.52 -5.51
N ALA A 19 -3.72 -0.44 -4.64
CA ALA A 19 -3.03 -0.63 -3.37
C ALA A 19 -1.53 -0.94 -3.56
N LEU A 20 -1.18 -1.77 -4.55
CA LEU A 20 0.22 -2.02 -4.93
C LEU A 20 0.91 -0.75 -5.47
N GLY A 21 0.18 0.09 -6.21
CA GLY A 21 0.66 1.39 -6.64
C GLY A 21 1.00 2.34 -5.48
N ALA A 22 0.22 2.30 -4.38
CA ALA A 22 0.49 3.10 -3.18
C ALA A 22 1.82 2.69 -2.51
N VAL A 23 2.15 1.39 -2.52
CA VAL A 23 3.44 0.88 -2.04
C VAL A 23 4.59 1.42 -2.89
N TYR A 24 4.44 1.47 -4.21
CA TYR A 24 5.45 2.03 -5.11
C TYR A 24 5.62 3.56 -4.92
N ALA A 25 4.50 4.28 -4.74
CA ALA A 25 4.49 5.72 -4.53
C ALA A 25 5.31 6.15 -3.30
N TRP A 26 5.44 5.27 -2.29
CA TRP A 26 6.28 5.51 -1.13
C TRP A 26 7.71 5.93 -1.48
N SER A 27 8.28 5.32 -2.52
CA SER A 27 9.65 5.61 -2.98
C SER A 27 9.82 7.08 -3.45
N VAL A 28 8.76 7.69 -3.96
CA VAL A 28 8.72 9.09 -4.41
C VAL A 28 8.48 10.02 -3.21
N PHE A 29 7.59 9.65 -2.30
CA PHE A 29 7.19 10.50 -1.17
C PHE A 29 8.17 10.50 0.00
N ARG A 30 9.08 9.52 0.12
CA ARG A 30 10.05 9.45 1.24
C ARG A 30 10.89 10.71 1.42
N VAL A 31 11.35 11.35 0.34
CA VAL A 31 12.17 12.57 0.38
C VAL A 31 11.35 13.80 0.80
N PRO A 32 10.19 14.11 0.16
CA PRO A 32 9.38 15.23 0.61
C PRO A 32 8.83 15.03 2.03
N LEU A 33 8.46 13.80 2.44
CA LEU A 33 8.06 13.49 3.82
C LEU A 33 9.19 13.77 4.81
N SER A 34 10.41 13.30 4.52
CA SER A 34 11.59 13.57 5.34
C SER A 34 11.83 15.08 5.50
N LYS A 35 11.71 15.86 4.41
CA LYS A 35 11.85 17.32 4.46
C LYS A 35 10.73 18.02 5.23
N GLN A 36 9.48 17.56 5.08
CA GLN A 36 8.32 18.17 5.72
C GLN A 36 8.29 17.94 7.23
N PHE A 37 8.62 16.72 7.66
CA PHE A 37 8.59 16.33 9.08
C PHE A 37 9.94 16.50 9.79
N GLY A 38 11.00 16.85 9.05
CA GLY A 38 12.37 16.96 9.58
C GLY A 38 12.98 15.61 9.99
N TRP A 39 12.36 14.50 9.58
CA TRP A 39 12.80 13.15 9.91
C TRP A 39 13.93 12.69 8.98
N SER A 40 14.79 11.81 9.48
CA SER A 40 15.73 11.08 8.65
C SER A 40 14.99 10.15 7.68
N ILE A 41 15.63 9.82 6.56
CA ILE A 41 15.08 8.87 5.59
C ILE A 41 14.81 7.51 6.24
N SER A 42 15.63 7.09 7.21
CA SER A 42 15.46 5.83 7.93
C SER A 42 14.19 5.82 8.78
N GLU A 43 13.88 6.92 9.48
CA GLU A 43 12.66 7.05 10.28
C GLU A 43 11.41 7.05 9.40
N VAL A 44 11.45 7.75 8.26
CA VAL A 44 10.37 7.68 7.27
C VAL A 44 10.22 6.24 6.78
N THR A 45 11.31 5.57 6.38
CA THR A 45 11.27 4.18 5.90
C THR A 45 10.74 3.21 6.95
N LEU A 46 11.00 3.44 8.23
CA LEU A 46 10.46 2.62 9.32
C LEU A 46 8.93 2.58 9.34
N THR A 47 8.27 3.72 9.10
CA THR A 47 6.79 3.77 9.04
C THR A 47 6.22 2.90 7.91
N PHE A 48 6.92 2.82 6.79
CA PHE A 48 6.55 1.94 5.68
C PHE A 48 6.79 0.47 5.99
N THR A 49 7.90 0.14 6.63
CA THR A 49 8.17 -1.23 7.10
C THR A 49 7.06 -1.71 8.02
N ILE A 50 6.63 -0.89 8.97
CA ILE A 50 5.51 -1.21 9.87
C ILE A 50 4.22 -1.42 9.06
N SER A 51 3.94 -0.55 8.10
CA SER A 51 2.73 -0.65 7.25
C SER A 51 2.68 -1.95 6.44
N ILE A 52 3.79 -2.33 5.78
CA ILE A 52 3.87 -3.58 5.00
C ILE A 52 3.85 -4.80 5.91
N PHE A 53 4.47 -4.74 7.09
CA PHE A 53 4.41 -5.81 8.07
C PHE A 53 2.97 -6.05 8.53
N MET A 54 2.22 -4.99 8.85
CA MET A 54 0.80 -5.08 9.21
C MET A 54 -0.05 -5.61 8.04
N LEU A 55 0.24 -5.18 6.80
CA LEU A 55 -0.42 -5.72 5.61
C LEU A 55 -0.18 -7.24 5.47
N GLY A 56 1.05 -7.70 5.71
CA GLY A 56 1.40 -9.12 5.71
C GLY A 56 0.65 -9.91 6.78
N ILE A 57 0.53 -9.37 8.00
CA ILE A 57 -0.28 -9.97 9.06
C ILE A 57 -1.75 -10.03 8.65
N ALA A 58 -2.30 -8.93 8.11
CA ALA A 58 -3.69 -8.86 7.69
C ALA A 58 -4.02 -9.79 6.52
N ALA A 59 -3.04 -10.10 5.65
CA ALA A 59 -3.21 -11.03 4.54
C ALA A 59 -3.10 -12.51 4.97
N PHE A 60 -2.48 -12.78 6.13
CA PHE A 60 -2.33 -14.15 6.64
C PHE A 60 -3.63 -14.70 7.26
N PHE A 61 -4.44 -13.85 7.88
CA PHE A 61 -5.71 -14.19 8.52
C PHE A 61 -6.91 -13.95 7.59
#